data_AF-A0A512B943-F1
#
_entry.id   AF-A0A512B943-F1
#
_cell.length_a   1.000
_cell.length_b   1.000
_cell.length_c   1.000
_cell.angle_alpha   90.00
_cell.angle_beta   90.00
_cell.angle_gamma   90.00
#
_symmetry.space_group_name_H-M   'P 1'
#
loop_
_entity.id
_entity.type
_entity.pdbx_description
1 polymer ?
#
loop_
_entity_poly.entity_id
_entity_poly.type
_entity_poly.pdbx_seq_one_letter_code
_entity_poly.pdbx_strand_id
1 'polypeptide(L)'
;MSRLKFLLFIFLLWIIRSDVQSQQISKEELIFLTPEWKGERFPDGRPKVPDNIVKRMKSVSQEEAWAVMKNAGYGYQVAEGWQLINPDSVLVGRAVTATFMPARPDVWGAIDARGKKAGKKGQNSWPVDLLVKGDVYVADQFGAHRNGPTIGDNVGNAIYAKSGNGIVYDGALRDIEGLKEIGGFTSFYSSYDPSYHNPPGDLNTMIIGINQPTRIRTVTVMPGDIVLGKQGIVSFIPPHLAEKVVKTSEVVRLRDMFGHLRLREGKYSAGQIDAKWSDEIEKDFSKWLNDHINELPVPKEQIQELLKDRTW
;
A
#
# COMPACT_ATOMS: atom_id res chain seq x y z
N MET A 1 20.60 53.35 21.42
CA MET A 1 20.06 52.12 22.05
C MET A 1 18.61 51.84 21.61
N SER A 2 18.31 51.92 20.32
CA SER A 2 16.98 51.66 19.77
C SER A 2 17.15 51.11 18.34
N ARG A 3 16.23 50.25 17.89
CA ARG A 3 16.24 49.42 16.67
C ARG A 3 16.90 48.04 16.78
N LEU A 4 18.12 47.90 17.31
CA LEU A 4 18.77 46.56 17.38
C LEU A 4 18.09 45.59 18.35
N LYS A 5 17.54 46.09 19.47
CA LYS A 5 16.75 45.30 20.43
C LYS A 5 15.35 44.93 19.91
N PHE A 6 14.82 45.67 18.93
CA PHE A 6 13.49 45.43 18.37
C PHE A 6 13.53 44.33 17.29
N LEU A 7 14.62 44.27 16.51
CA LEU A 7 14.87 43.18 15.55
C LEU A 7 15.14 41.83 16.25
N LEU A 8 15.83 41.84 17.40
CA LEU A 8 16.00 40.61 18.21
C LEU A 8 14.69 40.09 18.82
N PHE A 9 13.71 40.96 19.06
CA PHE A 9 12.41 40.56 19.63
C PHE A 9 11.47 39.93 18.59
N ILE A 10 11.59 40.32 17.32
CA ILE A 10 10.83 39.72 16.21
C ILE A 10 11.43 38.36 15.80
N PHE A 11 12.76 38.20 15.90
CA PHE A 11 13.41 36.90 15.65
C PHE A 11 13.11 35.86 16.74
N LEU A 12 12.80 36.29 17.98
CA LEU A 12 12.44 35.39 19.08
C LEU A 12 10.98 34.89 19.04
N LEU A 13 10.13 35.49 18.18
CA LEU A 13 8.73 35.12 18.02
C LEU A 13 8.47 34.17 16.85
N TRP A 14 9.52 33.80 16.09
CA TRP A 14 9.53 32.54 15.35
C TRP A 14 9.76 31.38 16.32
N ILE A 15 8.87 31.27 17.31
CA ILE A 15 8.61 29.99 17.95
C ILE A 15 8.08 29.14 16.80
N ILE A 16 8.94 28.29 16.26
CA ILE A 16 8.58 27.18 15.40
C ILE A 16 7.45 26.49 16.15
N ARG A 17 6.20 26.71 15.72
CA ARG A 17 5.10 25.86 16.14
C ARG A 17 5.43 24.52 15.52
N SER A 18 6.13 23.69 16.29
CA SER A 18 6.24 22.28 15.99
C SER A 18 4.81 21.79 16.12
N ASP A 19 4.14 21.60 14.99
CA ASP A 19 2.91 20.84 14.96
C ASP A 19 3.28 19.47 15.52
N VAL A 20 2.98 19.25 16.80
CA VAL A 20 3.22 17.96 17.44
C VAL A 20 2.27 16.99 16.75
N GLN A 21 2.76 16.29 15.73
CA GLN A 21 2.00 15.28 15.04
C GLN A 21 1.83 14.11 16.00
N SER A 22 0.65 14.04 16.63
CA SER A 22 0.31 12.98 17.58
C SER A 22 0.57 11.62 16.96
N GLN A 23 1.50 10.86 17.55
CA GLN A 23 1.93 9.50 17.18
C GLN A 23 2.44 9.30 15.75
N GLN A 24 2.57 10.37 14.95
CA GLN A 24 3.06 10.27 13.59
C GLN A 24 4.60 10.29 13.56
N ILE A 25 5.21 9.50 12.67
CA ILE A 25 6.64 9.62 12.40
C ILE A 25 6.97 11.03 11.90
N SER A 26 8.17 11.54 12.18
CA SER A 26 8.62 12.78 11.53
C SER A 26 8.91 12.53 10.05
N LYS A 27 8.75 13.58 9.24
CA LYS A 27 9.10 13.56 7.81
C LYS A 27 10.56 13.18 7.61
N GLU A 28 11.45 13.73 8.42
CA GLU A 28 12.89 13.52 8.35
C GLU A 28 13.24 12.05 8.60
N GLU A 29 12.63 11.44 9.62
CA GLU A 29 12.84 10.03 9.93
C GLU A 29 12.26 9.12 8.84
N LEU A 30 11.08 9.43 8.31
CA LEU A 30 10.50 8.64 7.21
C LEU A 30 11.38 8.70 5.94
N ILE A 31 11.97 9.85 5.63
CA ILE A 31 12.93 9.99 4.53
C ILE A 31 14.19 9.18 4.82
N PHE A 32 14.71 9.24 6.05
CA PHE A 32 15.87 8.47 6.48
C PHE A 32 15.66 6.95 6.32
N LEU A 33 14.49 6.44 6.72
CA LEU A 33 14.13 5.02 6.62
C LEU A 33 13.77 4.55 5.20
N THR A 34 13.59 5.47 4.25
CA THR A 34 13.26 5.15 2.85
C THR A 34 14.28 5.75 1.87
N PRO A 35 15.59 5.48 2.05
CA PRO A 35 16.65 6.19 1.34
C PRO A 35 16.64 5.89 -0.17
N GLU A 36 16.19 4.69 -0.58
CA GLU A 36 16.11 4.27 -1.98
C GLU A 36 15.04 5.02 -2.77
N TRP A 37 14.04 5.61 -2.11
CA TRP A 37 13.02 6.39 -2.82
C TRP A 37 13.52 7.79 -3.15
N LYS A 38 13.71 8.06 -4.44
CA LYS A 38 14.16 9.35 -4.99
C LYS A 38 13.06 10.17 -5.69
N GLY A 39 11.84 9.63 -5.78
CA GLY A 39 10.72 10.29 -6.44
C GLY A 39 10.00 11.32 -5.55
N GLU A 40 8.86 11.81 -6.04
CA GLU A 40 7.98 12.73 -5.30
C GLU A 40 7.55 12.13 -3.96
N ARG A 41 7.31 12.96 -2.95
CA ARG A 41 6.80 12.58 -1.63
C ARG A 41 5.59 13.43 -1.26
N PHE A 42 4.69 12.86 -0.47
CA PHE A 42 3.63 13.63 0.18
C PHE A 42 4.21 14.63 1.19
N PRO A 43 3.43 15.64 1.64
CA PRO A 43 3.90 16.62 2.62
C PRO A 43 4.47 16.02 3.91
N ASP A 44 3.97 14.86 4.32
CA ASP A 44 4.40 14.10 5.50
C ASP A 44 5.67 13.26 5.28
N GLY A 45 6.28 13.30 4.09
CA GLY A 45 7.49 12.55 3.75
C GLY A 45 7.25 11.18 3.14
N ARG A 46 5.99 10.71 3.09
CA ARG A 46 5.66 9.40 2.55
C ARG A 46 5.98 9.32 1.05
N PRO A 47 6.64 8.25 0.56
CA PRO A 47 6.85 8.02 -0.86
C PRO A 47 5.55 8.12 -1.68
N LYS A 48 5.56 8.92 -2.74
CA LYS A 48 4.43 9.12 -3.64
C LYS A 48 4.73 8.46 -4.98
N VAL A 49 4.65 7.12 -5.00
CA VAL A 49 4.71 6.34 -6.26
C VAL A 49 3.74 6.94 -7.28
N PRO A 50 4.06 7.10 -8.57
CA PRO A 50 3.14 7.71 -9.52
C PRO A 50 1.81 6.95 -9.73
N ASP A 51 0.70 7.65 -9.96
CA ASP A 51 -0.64 7.04 -10.12
C ASP A 51 -0.73 6.06 -11.30
N ASN A 52 0.03 6.32 -12.39
CA ASN A 52 0.09 5.39 -13.52
C ASN A 52 0.70 4.04 -13.13
N ILE A 53 1.73 4.02 -12.27
CA ILE A 53 2.33 2.79 -11.75
C ILE A 53 1.33 2.06 -10.85
N VAL A 54 0.67 2.78 -9.93
CA VAL A 54 -0.37 2.20 -9.07
C VAL A 54 -1.53 1.60 -9.89
N LYS A 55 -1.96 2.27 -10.97
CA LYS A 55 -2.98 1.75 -11.87
C LYS A 55 -2.54 0.47 -12.59
N ARG A 56 -1.32 0.44 -13.14
CA ARG A 56 -0.76 -0.71 -13.86
C ARG A 56 -0.49 -1.90 -12.94
N MET A 57 -0.15 -1.64 -11.68
CA MET A 57 0.07 -2.66 -10.64
C MET A 57 -1.16 -3.55 -10.42
N LYS A 58 -2.39 -3.09 -10.74
CA LYS A 58 -3.59 -3.94 -10.68
C LYS A 58 -3.52 -5.18 -11.56
N SER A 59 -2.73 -5.18 -12.63
CA SER A 59 -2.59 -6.33 -13.52
C SER A 59 -1.45 -7.28 -13.14
N VAL A 60 -0.63 -6.93 -12.15
CA VAL A 60 0.52 -7.72 -11.68
C VAL A 60 0.03 -8.94 -10.89
N SER A 61 0.60 -10.12 -11.13
CA SER A 61 0.33 -11.32 -10.30
C SER A 61 1.15 -11.30 -9.00
N GLN A 62 0.73 -12.09 -8.01
CA GLN A 62 1.49 -12.19 -6.75
C GLN A 62 2.89 -12.80 -7.00
N GLU A 63 2.99 -13.76 -7.91
CA GLU A 63 4.22 -14.46 -8.27
C GLU A 63 5.22 -13.52 -8.96
N GLU A 64 4.75 -12.67 -9.87
CA GLU A 64 5.59 -11.69 -10.56
C GLU A 64 6.14 -10.64 -9.57
N ALA A 65 5.27 -10.12 -8.68
CA ALA A 65 5.69 -9.20 -7.63
C ALA A 65 6.71 -9.86 -6.69
N TRP A 66 6.43 -11.08 -6.24
CA TRP A 66 7.31 -11.88 -5.40
C TRP A 66 8.67 -12.11 -6.04
N ALA A 67 8.72 -12.54 -7.31
CA ALA A 67 9.97 -12.81 -7.99
C ALA A 67 10.88 -11.57 -8.06
N VAL A 68 10.31 -10.41 -8.38
CA VAL A 68 11.05 -9.13 -8.44
C VAL A 68 11.56 -8.72 -7.06
N MET A 69 10.71 -8.79 -6.04
CA MET A 69 11.08 -8.44 -4.66
C MET A 69 12.16 -9.38 -4.11
N LYS A 70 11.97 -10.70 -4.24
CA LYS A 70 12.93 -11.71 -3.80
C LYS A 70 14.30 -11.52 -4.47
N ASN A 71 14.33 -11.28 -5.78
CA ASN A 71 15.57 -11.02 -6.52
C ASN A 71 16.27 -9.71 -6.10
N ALA A 72 15.52 -8.78 -5.51
CA ALA A 72 16.06 -7.54 -4.93
C ALA A 72 16.41 -7.69 -3.44
N GLY A 73 16.32 -8.89 -2.85
CA GLY A 73 16.67 -9.16 -1.45
C GLY A 73 15.50 -9.05 -0.46
N TYR A 74 14.27 -8.84 -0.94
CA TYR A 74 13.07 -8.68 -0.10
C TYR A 74 12.31 -10.01 -0.01
N GLY A 75 12.61 -10.80 1.02
CA GLY A 75 12.09 -12.16 1.19
C GLY A 75 10.87 -12.32 2.09
N TYR A 76 10.36 -11.23 2.70
CA TYR A 76 9.31 -11.29 3.73
C TYR A 76 8.15 -10.33 3.45
N GLN A 77 7.91 -10.01 2.18
CA GLN A 77 7.01 -8.94 1.75
C GLN A 77 5.61 -9.43 1.39
N VAL A 78 5.30 -10.70 1.68
CA VAL A 78 4.02 -11.33 1.37
C VAL A 78 3.36 -11.80 2.68
N ALA A 79 2.07 -11.52 2.82
CA ALA A 79 1.21 -12.00 3.89
C ALA A 79 -0.01 -12.72 3.31
N GLU A 80 -0.31 -13.91 3.82
CA GLU A 80 -1.33 -14.81 3.27
C GLU A 80 -2.37 -15.19 4.33
N GLY A 81 -3.53 -15.72 3.90
CA GLY A 81 -4.57 -16.24 4.79
C GLY A 81 -5.56 -15.16 5.25
N TRP A 82 -5.87 -14.21 4.37
CA TRP A 82 -6.79 -13.11 4.65
C TRP A 82 -8.24 -13.50 4.37
N GLN A 83 -9.16 -13.04 5.21
CA GLN A 83 -10.58 -12.99 4.88
C GLN A 83 -10.87 -11.80 3.97
N LEU A 84 -11.88 -11.92 3.11
CA LEU A 84 -12.30 -10.89 2.18
C LEU A 84 -13.81 -10.67 2.26
N ILE A 85 -14.24 -9.43 2.08
CA ILE A 85 -15.67 -9.14 1.86
C ILE A 85 -16.04 -9.41 0.39
N ASN A 86 -15.18 -8.99 -0.54
CA ASN A 86 -15.36 -9.13 -1.99
C ASN A 86 -14.18 -9.95 -2.56
N PRO A 87 -14.32 -11.27 -2.75
CA PRO A 87 -13.20 -12.15 -3.12
C PRO A 87 -12.54 -11.83 -4.47
N ASP A 88 -13.29 -11.30 -5.43
CA ASP A 88 -12.80 -10.98 -6.78
C ASP A 88 -12.12 -9.59 -6.86
N SER A 89 -12.14 -8.83 -5.78
CA SER A 89 -11.59 -7.48 -5.76
C SER A 89 -10.06 -7.48 -5.71
N VAL A 90 -9.45 -6.54 -6.44
CA VAL A 90 -8.02 -6.28 -6.46
C VAL A 90 -7.72 -4.99 -5.70
N LEU A 91 -7.02 -5.12 -4.57
CA LEU A 91 -6.60 -3.98 -3.76
C LEU A 91 -5.24 -3.49 -4.22
N VAL A 92 -5.16 -2.23 -4.69
CA VAL A 92 -3.87 -1.60 -4.97
C VAL A 92 -3.87 -0.16 -4.50
N GLY A 93 -2.82 0.24 -3.80
CA GLY A 93 -2.61 1.63 -3.41
C GLY A 93 -1.42 1.80 -2.50
N ARG A 94 -1.18 3.05 -2.09
CA ARG A 94 -0.04 3.40 -1.22
C ARG A 94 -0.46 3.23 0.23
N ALA A 95 0.33 2.53 1.03
CA ALA A 95 0.01 2.27 2.42
C ALA A 95 -0.02 3.57 3.24
N VAL A 96 -1.07 3.75 4.04
CA VAL A 96 -1.09 4.63 5.22
C VAL A 96 -1.17 3.69 6.41
N THR A 97 -0.12 3.69 7.24
CA THR A 97 0.02 2.69 8.31
C THR A 97 -0.54 3.20 9.63
N ALA A 98 -1.17 2.31 10.40
CA ALA A 98 -1.57 2.53 11.78
C ALA A 98 -1.16 1.35 12.64
N THR A 99 -0.65 1.61 13.84
CA THR A 99 -0.27 0.56 14.80
C THR A 99 -1.02 0.79 16.09
N PHE A 100 -1.78 -0.22 16.50
CA PHE A 100 -2.45 -0.26 17.78
C PHE A 100 -1.73 -1.20 18.74
N MET A 101 -2.00 -1.03 20.02
CA MET A 101 -1.51 -1.88 21.10
C MET A 101 -2.60 -2.07 22.15
N PRO A 102 -2.49 -3.12 23.00
CA PRO A 102 -3.30 -3.22 24.20
C PRO A 102 -3.20 -1.92 25.01
N ALA A 103 -4.33 -1.38 25.43
CA ALA A 103 -4.32 -0.11 26.11
C ALA A 103 -3.62 -0.18 27.47
N ARG A 104 -2.82 0.85 27.74
CA ARG A 104 -2.29 1.17 29.06
C ARG A 104 -2.88 2.52 29.47
N PRO A 105 -3.69 2.63 30.54
CA PRO A 105 -4.49 3.83 30.82
C PRO A 105 -3.67 5.13 30.93
N ASP A 106 -2.48 5.07 31.52
CA ASP A 106 -1.57 6.21 31.65
C ASP A 106 -1.05 6.69 30.29
N VAL A 107 -0.66 5.77 29.40
CA VAL A 107 -0.18 6.08 28.04
C VAL A 107 -1.30 6.57 27.16
N TRP A 108 -2.43 5.85 27.18
CA TRP A 108 -3.61 6.23 26.43
C TRP A 108 -4.06 7.65 26.81
N GLY A 109 -4.10 7.97 28.10
CA GLY A 109 -4.49 9.29 28.60
C GLY A 109 -3.52 10.40 28.15
N ALA A 110 -2.21 10.12 28.15
CA ALA A 110 -1.21 11.07 27.66
C ALA A 110 -1.35 11.33 26.15
N ILE A 111 -1.57 10.28 25.35
CA ILE A 111 -1.77 10.36 23.90
C ILE A 111 -3.08 11.10 23.59
N ASP A 112 -4.17 10.76 24.27
CA ASP A 112 -5.48 11.39 24.10
C ASP A 112 -5.44 12.89 24.47
N ALA A 113 -4.80 13.25 25.58
CA ALA A 113 -4.61 14.64 25.98
C ALA A 113 -3.82 15.45 24.93
N ARG A 114 -2.77 14.85 24.34
CA ARG A 114 -2.01 15.44 23.23
C ARG A 114 -2.89 15.63 21.99
N GLY A 115 -3.65 14.60 21.61
CA GLY A 115 -4.58 14.65 20.48
C GLY A 115 -5.64 15.74 20.63
N LYS A 116 -6.26 15.85 21.82
CA LYS A 116 -7.24 16.89 22.14
C LYS A 116 -6.67 18.30 22.00
N LYS A 117 -5.43 18.53 22.48
CA LYS A 117 -4.74 19.82 22.29
C LYS A 117 -4.49 20.16 20.82
N ALA A 118 -4.31 19.14 19.98
CA ALA A 118 -4.18 19.26 18.53
C ALA A 118 -5.54 19.25 17.78
N GLY A 119 -6.67 19.36 18.49
CA GLY A 119 -8.01 19.37 17.89
C GLY A 119 -8.53 18.01 17.42
N LYS A 120 -7.80 16.92 17.69
CA LYS A 120 -8.20 15.57 17.30
C LYS A 120 -9.18 14.95 18.31
N LYS A 121 -10.04 14.05 17.83
CA LYS A 121 -11.01 13.28 18.64
C LYS A 121 -10.92 11.82 18.22
N GLY A 122 -11.02 10.88 19.17
CA GLY A 122 -11.01 9.44 18.89
C GLY A 122 -9.70 8.93 18.28
N GLN A 123 -8.84 8.31 19.07
CA GLN A 123 -7.51 7.84 18.61
C GLN A 123 -7.54 7.02 17.31
N ASN A 124 -8.58 6.21 17.11
CA ASN A 124 -8.75 5.35 15.95
C ASN A 124 -9.06 6.10 14.63
N SER A 125 -9.57 7.34 14.68
CA SER A 125 -9.88 8.09 13.45
C SER A 125 -8.68 8.86 12.89
N TRP A 126 -7.65 9.10 13.70
CA TRP A 126 -6.55 9.99 13.32
C TRP A 126 -5.78 9.54 12.07
N PRO A 127 -5.53 8.24 11.83
CA PRO A 127 -4.94 7.79 10.58
C PRO A 127 -5.88 7.94 9.39
N VAL A 128 -7.19 7.75 9.59
CA VAL A 128 -8.20 7.88 8.54
C VAL A 128 -8.19 9.30 8.00
N ASP A 129 -7.97 10.29 8.87
CA ASP A 129 -7.92 11.70 8.47
C ASP A 129 -6.82 12.01 7.45
N LEU A 130 -5.72 11.23 7.43
CA LEU A 130 -4.57 11.40 6.54
C LEU A 130 -4.76 10.80 5.15
N LEU A 131 -5.74 9.90 4.98
CA LEU A 131 -5.96 9.21 3.72
C LEU A 131 -6.25 10.20 2.60
N VAL A 132 -5.60 9.97 1.46
CA VAL A 132 -5.92 10.62 0.19
C VAL A 132 -6.34 9.59 -0.86
N LYS A 133 -6.87 10.07 -1.98
CA LYS A 133 -7.33 9.23 -3.09
C LYS A 133 -6.24 8.25 -3.54
N GLY A 134 -6.59 6.97 -3.61
CA GLY A 134 -5.70 5.88 -4.01
C GLY A 134 -4.83 5.29 -2.89
N ASP A 135 -4.95 5.77 -1.65
CA ASP A 135 -4.30 5.12 -0.50
C ASP A 135 -4.97 3.81 -0.11
N VAL A 136 -4.26 2.97 0.63
CA VAL A 136 -4.80 1.81 1.35
C VAL A 136 -4.57 2.04 2.83
N TYR A 137 -5.61 1.89 3.64
CA TYR A 137 -5.46 1.92 5.09
C TYR A 137 -4.94 0.58 5.57
N VAL A 138 -3.74 0.58 6.18
CA VAL A 138 -3.05 -0.62 6.62
C VAL A 138 -2.88 -0.55 8.13
N ALA A 139 -3.42 -1.50 8.89
CA ALA A 139 -3.32 -1.45 10.35
C ALA A 139 -3.01 -2.78 11.03
N ASP A 140 -2.13 -2.72 12.02
CA ASP A 140 -1.89 -3.79 13.01
C ASP A 140 -2.78 -3.55 14.22
N GLN A 141 -3.68 -4.51 14.49
CA GLN A 141 -4.57 -4.50 15.65
C GLN A 141 -4.11 -5.51 16.72
N PHE A 142 -2.81 -5.83 16.77
CA PHE A 142 -2.16 -6.63 17.82
C PHE A 142 -2.83 -7.99 18.12
N GLY A 143 -3.59 -8.54 17.16
CA GLY A 143 -4.37 -9.77 17.32
C GLY A 143 -5.67 -9.61 18.13
N ALA A 144 -6.16 -8.39 18.36
CA ALA A 144 -7.42 -8.18 19.07
C ALA A 144 -8.60 -8.73 18.25
N HIS A 145 -9.37 -9.62 18.89
CA HIS A 145 -10.57 -10.21 18.32
C HIS A 145 -11.82 -9.70 19.05
N ARG A 146 -12.06 -10.18 20.27
CA ARG A 146 -13.15 -9.70 21.12
C ARG A 146 -12.85 -8.30 21.64
N ASN A 147 -13.83 -7.41 21.54
CA ASN A 147 -13.71 -5.97 21.75
C ASN A 147 -12.52 -5.38 20.95
N GLY A 148 -12.13 -6.03 19.85
CA GLY A 148 -11.03 -5.63 19.00
C GLY A 148 -11.39 -4.67 17.87
N PRO A 149 -12.58 -4.76 17.23
CA PRO A 149 -12.86 -3.99 16.03
C PRO A 149 -12.77 -2.48 16.23
N THR A 150 -11.85 -1.85 15.50
CA THR A 150 -11.81 -0.38 15.30
C THR A 150 -12.47 0.04 13.98
N ILE A 151 -12.73 -0.92 13.08
CA ILE A 151 -13.39 -0.71 11.80
C ILE A 151 -14.75 -1.41 11.79
N GLY A 152 -15.80 -0.60 11.67
CA GLY A 152 -17.13 -0.99 11.25
C GLY A 152 -17.59 -0.12 10.07
N ASP A 153 -18.89 -0.12 9.78
CA ASP A 153 -19.51 0.56 8.63
C ASP A 153 -19.15 2.05 8.51
N ASN A 154 -19.18 2.79 9.62
CA ASN A 154 -18.93 4.23 9.68
C ASN A 154 -17.47 4.56 9.36
N VAL A 155 -16.55 3.80 9.95
CA VAL A 155 -15.11 3.97 9.71
C VAL A 155 -14.75 3.49 8.30
N GLY A 156 -15.35 2.39 7.83
CA GLY A 156 -15.21 1.93 6.45
C GLY A 156 -15.67 2.98 5.43
N ASN A 157 -16.83 3.60 5.65
CA ASN A 157 -17.32 4.70 4.83
C ASN A 157 -16.37 5.91 4.86
N ALA A 158 -15.84 6.29 6.02
CA ALA A 158 -14.88 7.38 6.12
C ALA A 158 -13.56 7.10 5.36
N ILE A 159 -13.04 5.86 5.47
CA ILE A 159 -11.87 5.41 4.71
C ILE A 159 -12.18 5.47 3.21
N TYR A 160 -13.32 4.94 2.78
CA TYR A 160 -13.71 4.90 1.38
C TYR A 160 -13.96 6.30 0.80
N ALA A 161 -14.63 7.19 1.54
CA ALA A 161 -14.89 8.55 1.09
C ALA A 161 -13.61 9.35 0.83
N LYS A 162 -12.53 9.10 1.59
CA LYS A 162 -11.23 9.77 1.43
C LYS A 162 -10.34 9.09 0.37
N SER A 163 -10.27 7.76 0.39
CA SER A 163 -9.33 7.01 -0.44
C SER A 163 -9.92 6.52 -1.76
N GLY A 164 -11.23 6.27 -1.80
CA GLY A 164 -11.90 5.53 -2.88
C GLY A 164 -11.41 4.09 -3.01
N ASN A 165 -10.86 3.50 -1.95
CA ASN A 165 -10.14 2.24 -2.01
C ASN A 165 -10.52 1.30 -0.84
N GLY A 166 -9.57 0.84 -0.04
CA GLY A 166 -9.80 -0.28 0.86
C GLY A 166 -8.81 -0.40 1.99
N ILE A 167 -8.79 -1.59 2.61
CA ILE A 167 -8.03 -1.87 3.83
C ILE A 167 -7.22 -3.15 3.74
N VAL A 168 -6.10 -3.16 4.46
CA VAL A 168 -5.47 -4.36 5.01
C VAL A 168 -5.46 -4.21 6.52
N TYR A 169 -6.25 -5.02 7.21
CA TYR A 169 -6.51 -4.86 8.63
C TYR A 169 -6.18 -6.14 9.38
N ASP A 170 -5.04 -6.17 10.06
CA ASP A 170 -4.62 -7.32 10.86
C ASP A 170 -5.35 -7.34 12.21
N GLY A 171 -6.67 -7.55 12.14
CA GLY A 171 -7.59 -7.51 13.27
C GLY A 171 -8.99 -8.00 12.90
N ALA A 172 -9.90 -7.93 13.87
CA ALA A 172 -11.31 -8.26 13.67
C ALA A 172 -12.11 -7.08 13.09
N LEU A 173 -12.88 -7.30 12.02
CA LEU A 173 -13.90 -6.37 11.56
C LEU A 173 -15.22 -6.58 12.29
N ARG A 174 -16.06 -5.54 12.29
CA ARG A 174 -17.49 -5.62 12.60
C ARG A 174 -18.33 -5.05 11.46
N ASP A 175 -19.65 -5.13 11.57
CA ASP A 175 -20.60 -4.52 10.62
C ASP A 175 -20.38 -4.93 9.15
N ILE A 176 -20.08 -6.21 8.89
CA ILE A 176 -19.78 -6.72 7.54
C ILE A 176 -20.89 -6.42 6.53
N GLU A 177 -22.16 -6.45 6.95
CA GLU A 177 -23.30 -6.12 6.07
C GLU A 177 -23.21 -4.68 5.57
N GLY A 178 -23.04 -3.70 6.48
CA GLY A 178 -22.87 -2.30 6.08
C GLY A 178 -21.58 -2.05 5.29
N LEU A 179 -20.50 -2.78 5.57
CA LEU A 179 -19.27 -2.69 4.77
C LEU A 179 -19.43 -3.24 3.35
N LYS A 180 -20.27 -4.27 3.14
CA LYS A 180 -20.60 -4.81 1.81
C LYS A 180 -21.34 -3.78 0.96
N GLU A 181 -22.25 -3.01 1.57
CA GLU A 181 -23.06 -2.00 0.87
C GLU A 181 -22.22 -0.87 0.24
N ILE A 182 -20.99 -0.64 0.72
CA ILE A 182 -20.07 0.35 0.14
C ILE A 182 -19.66 -0.06 -1.29
N GLY A 183 -19.70 -1.37 -1.60
CA GLY A 183 -19.41 -1.93 -2.92
C GLY A 183 -17.94 -1.92 -3.31
N GLY A 184 -17.34 -0.73 -3.49
CA GLY A 184 -15.94 -0.58 -3.91
C GLY A 184 -14.91 -0.75 -2.78
N PHE A 185 -15.36 -0.96 -1.55
CA PHE A 185 -14.49 -1.11 -0.39
C PHE A 185 -13.83 -2.50 -0.36
N THR A 186 -12.63 -2.57 -0.94
CA THR A 186 -11.87 -3.82 -0.97
C THR A 186 -11.20 -4.07 0.38
N SER A 187 -11.30 -5.28 0.93
CA SER A 187 -10.86 -5.57 2.29
C SER A 187 -10.11 -6.89 2.40
N PHE A 188 -9.01 -6.84 3.15
CA PHE A 188 -8.23 -7.99 3.60
C PHE A 188 -8.17 -7.87 5.12
N TYR A 189 -8.76 -8.83 5.85
CA TYR A 189 -8.85 -8.77 7.30
C TYR A 189 -8.66 -10.13 7.97
N SER A 190 -8.39 -10.14 9.27
CA SER A 190 -8.00 -11.38 9.98
C SER A 190 -9.21 -12.16 10.53
N SER A 191 -10.24 -11.49 11.04
CA SER A 191 -11.43 -12.17 11.59
C SER A 191 -12.66 -11.25 11.69
N TYR A 192 -13.80 -11.78 12.16
CA TYR A 192 -15.01 -11.02 12.45
C TYR A 192 -15.40 -11.17 13.92
N ASP A 193 -15.79 -10.07 14.56
CA ASP A 193 -16.43 -10.07 15.89
C ASP A 193 -17.46 -8.93 15.95
N PRO A 194 -18.69 -9.14 16.47
CA PRO A 194 -19.74 -8.12 16.50
C PRO A 194 -19.51 -7.01 17.55
N SER A 195 -18.53 -7.16 18.43
CA SER A 195 -18.19 -6.17 19.45
C SER A 195 -17.40 -4.98 18.87
N TYR A 196 -16.88 -4.12 19.75
CA TYR A 196 -16.11 -2.94 19.37
C TYR A 196 -15.05 -2.60 20.38
N HIS A 197 -14.01 -1.90 19.93
CA HIS A 197 -12.93 -1.43 20.78
C HIS A 197 -13.39 -0.41 21.83
N ASN A 198 -12.72 -0.43 22.98
CA ASN A 198 -12.95 0.51 24.08
C ASN A 198 -14.43 0.67 24.49
N PRO A 199 -15.19 -0.42 24.78
CA PRO A 199 -16.54 -0.27 25.29
C PRO A 199 -16.53 0.39 26.68
N PRO A 200 -17.67 0.97 27.14
CA PRO A 200 -17.74 1.62 28.44
C PRO A 200 -17.21 0.71 29.57
N GLY A 201 -16.18 1.18 30.27
CA GLY A 201 -15.56 0.45 31.37
C GLY A 201 -14.43 -0.53 30.98
N ASP A 202 -14.13 -0.69 29.70
CA ASP A 202 -13.07 -1.59 29.20
C ASP A 202 -12.19 -0.87 28.17
N LEU A 203 -11.21 -0.10 28.66
CA LEU A 203 -10.20 0.51 27.81
C LEU A 203 -9.19 -0.57 27.41
N ASN A 204 -9.24 -1.05 26.16
CA ASN A 204 -8.47 -2.20 25.70
C ASN A 204 -7.54 -1.91 24.51
N THR A 205 -7.73 -0.79 23.81
CA THR A 205 -7.00 -0.45 22.59
C THR A 205 -6.46 0.98 22.65
N MET A 206 -5.19 1.16 22.30
CA MET A 206 -4.56 2.46 22.13
C MET A 206 -3.82 2.54 20.80
N ILE A 207 -3.77 3.72 20.17
CA ILE A 207 -2.92 3.94 19.00
C ILE A 207 -1.52 4.34 19.44
N ILE A 208 -0.49 3.71 18.89
CA ILE A 208 0.90 4.03 19.23
C ILE A 208 1.68 4.65 18.07
N GLY A 209 1.27 4.36 16.83
CA GLY A 209 1.96 4.84 15.63
C GLY A 209 1.02 5.14 14.47
N ILE A 210 1.30 6.23 13.76
CA ILE A 210 0.65 6.63 12.50
C ILE A 210 1.75 6.90 11.47
N ASN A 211 1.64 6.34 10.27
CA ASN A 211 2.72 6.37 9.29
C ASN A 211 4.09 6.02 9.90
N GLN A 212 4.11 5.07 10.84
CA GLN A 212 5.36 4.47 11.34
C GLN A 212 5.57 3.11 10.65
N PRO A 213 6.80 2.58 10.62
CA PRO A 213 7.02 1.16 10.34
C PRO A 213 6.10 0.33 11.23
N THR A 214 5.35 -0.59 10.64
CA THR A 214 4.45 -1.47 11.37
C THR A 214 4.63 -2.91 10.92
N ARG A 215 4.21 -3.86 11.75
CA ARG A 215 4.22 -5.27 11.40
C ARG A 215 2.82 -5.70 11.01
N ILE A 216 2.65 -6.17 9.78
CA ILE A 216 1.42 -6.84 9.35
C ILE A 216 1.75 -8.31 9.18
N ARG A 217 1.26 -9.15 10.11
CA ARG A 217 1.65 -10.56 10.23
C ARG A 217 3.17 -10.73 10.26
N THR A 218 3.76 -11.26 9.20
CA THR A 218 5.21 -11.50 9.07
C THR A 218 5.95 -10.39 8.33
N VAL A 219 5.25 -9.35 7.88
CA VAL A 219 5.79 -8.32 6.98
C VAL A 219 6.06 -7.03 7.75
N THR A 220 7.26 -6.47 7.61
CA THR A 220 7.50 -5.05 7.94
C THR A 220 6.93 -4.20 6.82
N VAL A 221 5.93 -3.38 7.14
CA VAL A 221 5.27 -2.47 6.21
C VAL A 221 5.68 -1.04 6.51
N MET A 222 6.18 -0.36 5.49
CA MET A 222 6.52 1.06 5.55
C MET A 222 5.38 1.91 4.99
N PRO A 223 5.17 3.12 5.53
CA PRO A 223 4.27 4.09 4.91
C PRO A 223 4.71 4.36 3.47
N GLY A 224 3.77 4.28 2.53
CA GLY A 224 4.01 4.51 1.11
C GLY A 224 4.34 3.26 0.31
N ASP A 225 4.60 2.11 0.96
CA ASP A 225 4.67 0.81 0.26
C ASP A 225 3.44 0.62 -0.62
N ILE A 226 3.62 -0.02 -1.78
CA ILE A 226 2.51 -0.41 -2.63
C ILE A 226 1.92 -1.70 -2.10
N VAL A 227 0.67 -1.63 -1.68
CA VAL A 227 -0.14 -2.79 -1.35
C VAL A 227 -0.65 -3.41 -2.66
N LEU A 228 -0.48 -4.72 -2.83
CA LEU A 228 -1.12 -5.52 -3.88
C LEU A 228 -1.84 -6.70 -3.22
N GLY A 229 -3.15 -6.55 -3.03
CA GLY A 229 -4.03 -7.57 -2.48
C GLY A 229 -4.82 -8.28 -3.58
N LYS A 230 -4.71 -9.61 -3.64
CA LYS A 230 -5.45 -10.50 -4.56
C LYS A 230 -5.60 -11.88 -3.93
N GLN A 231 -6.76 -12.53 -4.13
CA GLN A 231 -6.95 -13.96 -3.81
C GLN A 231 -6.55 -14.33 -2.36
N GLY A 232 -6.84 -13.47 -1.39
CA GLY A 232 -6.48 -13.70 0.02
C GLY A 232 -4.99 -13.59 0.35
N ILE A 233 -4.18 -13.04 -0.57
CA ILE A 233 -2.76 -12.76 -0.42
C ILE A 233 -2.54 -11.25 -0.57
N VAL A 234 -1.65 -10.69 0.24
CA VAL A 234 -1.23 -9.30 0.17
C VAL A 234 0.29 -9.22 0.05
N SER A 235 0.78 -8.57 -1.00
CA SER A 235 2.17 -8.16 -1.15
C SER A 235 2.34 -6.70 -0.76
N PHE A 236 3.39 -6.39 -0.02
CA PHE A 236 3.81 -5.03 0.33
C PHE A 236 5.11 -4.73 -0.41
N ILE A 237 5.00 -3.96 -1.49
CA ILE A 237 6.08 -3.71 -2.44
C ILE A 237 6.78 -2.39 -2.06
N PRO A 238 8.09 -2.41 -1.77
CA PRO A 238 8.83 -1.18 -1.52
C PRO A 238 8.68 -0.17 -2.67
N PRO A 239 8.54 1.14 -2.41
CA PRO A 239 8.17 2.14 -3.42
C PRO A 239 9.14 2.19 -4.60
N HIS A 240 10.44 2.05 -4.32
CA HIS A 240 11.50 2.08 -5.32
C HIS A 240 11.50 0.85 -6.25
N LEU A 241 10.82 -0.24 -5.87
CA LEU A 241 10.64 -1.43 -6.71
C LEU A 241 9.34 -1.42 -7.50
N ALA A 242 8.38 -0.54 -7.18
CA ALA A 242 7.03 -0.58 -7.76
C ALA A 242 7.03 -0.51 -9.30
N GLU A 243 7.85 0.37 -9.88
CA GLU A 243 7.95 0.48 -11.34
C GLU A 243 8.62 -0.77 -11.95
N LYS A 244 9.68 -1.29 -11.32
CA LYS A 244 10.35 -2.51 -11.78
C LYS A 244 9.38 -3.69 -11.79
N VAL A 245 8.60 -3.86 -10.73
CA VAL A 245 7.56 -4.89 -10.62
C VAL A 245 6.58 -4.79 -11.79
N VAL A 246 6.03 -3.60 -12.03
CA VAL A 246 5.08 -3.36 -13.12
C VAL A 246 5.70 -3.67 -14.49
N LYS A 247 6.87 -3.11 -14.77
CA LYS A 247 7.54 -3.32 -16.07
C LYS A 247 7.85 -4.79 -16.30
N THR A 248 8.38 -5.49 -15.29
CA THR A 248 8.67 -6.93 -15.40
C THR A 248 7.41 -7.75 -15.66
N SER A 249 6.32 -7.51 -14.92
CA SER A 249 5.02 -8.18 -15.14
C SER A 249 4.49 -7.97 -16.56
N GLU A 250 4.63 -6.77 -17.10
CA GLU A 250 4.18 -6.50 -18.47
C GLU A 250 4.98 -7.28 -19.52
N VAL A 251 6.30 -7.44 -19.34
CA VAL A 251 7.10 -8.31 -20.23
C VAL A 251 6.63 -9.75 -20.15
N VAL A 252 6.47 -10.28 -18.93
CA VAL A 252 6.03 -11.66 -18.70
C VAL A 252 4.68 -11.89 -19.38
N ARG A 253 3.71 -11.01 -19.12
CA ARG A 253 2.38 -11.10 -19.73
C ARG A 253 2.40 -11.08 -21.25
N LEU A 254 3.21 -10.20 -21.86
CA LEU A 254 3.35 -10.17 -23.32
C LEU A 254 3.95 -11.47 -23.86
N ARG A 255 4.95 -12.02 -23.18
CA ARG A 255 5.56 -13.29 -23.56
C ARG A 255 4.57 -14.44 -23.44
N ASP A 256 3.78 -14.48 -22.37
CA ASP A 256 2.74 -15.49 -22.15
C ASP A 256 1.64 -15.41 -23.21
N MET A 257 1.16 -14.20 -23.51
CA MET A 257 0.16 -13.97 -24.57
C MET A 257 0.64 -14.49 -25.91
N PHE A 258 1.88 -14.17 -26.29
CA PHE A 258 2.52 -14.66 -27.51
C PHE A 258 2.70 -16.18 -27.50
N GLY A 259 3.24 -16.73 -26.42
CA GLY A 259 3.46 -18.17 -26.26
C GLY A 259 2.15 -18.95 -26.41
N HIS A 260 1.12 -18.56 -25.67
CA HIS A 260 -0.20 -19.16 -25.76
C HIS A 260 -0.81 -19.06 -27.17
N LEU A 261 -0.62 -17.93 -27.86
CA LEU A 261 -1.06 -17.76 -29.24
C LEU A 261 -0.36 -18.77 -30.17
N ARG A 262 0.98 -18.83 -30.14
CA ARG A 262 1.75 -19.73 -31.01
C ARG A 262 1.53 -21.21 -30.73
N LEU A 263 1.28 -21.57 -29.47
CA LEU A 263 0.89 -22.93 -29.10
C LEU A 263 -0.47 -23.31 -29.70
N ARG A 264 -1.47 -22.42 -29.64
CA ARG A 264 -2.79 -22.67 -30.27
C ARG A 264 -2.71 -22.77 -31.79
N GLU A 265 -1.79 -22.04 -32.41
CA GLU A 265 -1.53 -22.11 -33.86
C GLU A 265 -0.71 -23.35 -34.27
N GLY A 266 -0.13 -24.09 -33.31
CA GLY A 266 0.76 -25.21 -33.58
C GLY A 266 2.11 -24.82 -34.19
N LYS A 267 2.49 -23.53 -34.11
CA LYS A 267 3.74 -23.03 -34.69
C LYS A 267 4.98 -23.48 -33.90
N TYR A 268 4.86 -23.55 -32.58
CA TYR A 268 5.89 -24.02 -31.66
C TYR A 268 5.33 -25.08 -30.71
N SER A 269 6.20 -25.94 -30.20
CA SER A 269 5.85 -26.91 -29.16
C SER A 269 5.86 -26.30 -27.76
N ALA A 270 5.19 -26.94 -26.80
CA ALA A 270 5.20 -26.53 -25.39
C ALA A 270 6.63 -26.43 -24.83
N GLY A 271 7.48 -27.41 -25.11
CA GLY A 271 8.87 -27.40 -24.64
C GLY A 271 9.73 -26.26 -25.21
N GLN A 272 9.42 -25.77 -26.42
CA GLN A 272 10.12 -24.61 -26.99
C GLN A 272 9.70 -23.30 -26.32
N ILE A 273 8.41 -23.17 -25.97
CA ILE A 273 7.87 -21.95 -25.34
C ILE A 273 8.23 -21.87 -23.85
N ASP A 274 8.30 -23.01 -23.16
CA ASP A 274 8.63 -23.10 -21.72
C ASP A 274 10.14 -22.98 -21.44
N ALA A 275 10.98 -23.18 -22.45
CA ALA A 275 12.43 -23.03 -22.35
C ALA A 275 12.90 -21.59 -22.67
N LYS A 276 14.21 -21.34 -22.54
CA LYS A 276 14.82 -20.14 -23.10
C LYS A 276 14.56 -20.11 -24.62
N TRP A 277 13.89 -19.06 -25.08
CA TRP A 277 13.54 -18.90 -26.49
C TRP A 277 14.78 -18.78 -27.37
N SER A 278 14.73 -19.45 -28.53
CA SER A 278 15.73 -19.30 -29.58
C SER A 278 15.61 -17.93 -30.26
N ASP A 279 16.64 -17.54 -31.00
CA ASP A 279 16.64 -16.29 -31.77
C ASP A 279 15.47 -16.21 -32.77
N GLU A 280 15.03 -17.35 -33.29
CA GLU A 280 13.86 -17.44 -34.18
C GLU A 280 12.58 -17.03 -33.44
N ILE A 281 12.35 -17.57 -32.25
CA ILE A 281 11.17 -17.27 -31.43
C ILE A 281 11.24 -15.82 -30.94
N GLU A 282 12.41 -15.33 -30.55
CA GLU A 282 12.59 -13.94 -30.12
C GLU A 282 12.32 -12.94 -31.27
N LYS A 283 12.70 -13.26 -32.51
CA LYS A 283 12.35 -12.47 -33.70
C LYS A 283 10.85 -12.51 -33.99
N ASP A 284 10.22 -13.68 -33.90
CA ASP A 284 8.76 -13.81 -34.11
C ASP A 284 7.97 -13.03 -33.05
N PHE A 285 8.37 -13.12 -31.78
CA PHE A 285 7.76 -12.35 -30.71
C PHE A 285 7.88 -10.84 -30.95
N SER A 286 9.04 -10.39 -31.41
CA SER A 286 9.29 -8.96 -31.65
C SER A 286 8.54 -8.45 -32.87
N LYS A 287 8.38 -9.27 -33.91
CA LYS A 287 7.45 -8.99 -35.01
C LYS A 287 6.01 -8.93 -34.51
N TRP A 288 5.58 -9.88 -33.70
CA TRP A 288 4.23 -9.91 -33.12
C TRP A 288 3.94 -8.65 -32.28
N LEU A 289 4.89 -8.20 -31.45
CA LEU A 289 4.77 -6.95 -30.69
C LEU A 289 4.57 -5.73 -31.58
N ASN A 290 5.33 -5.62 -32.68
CA ASN A 290 5.17 -4.51 -33.64
C ASN A 290 3.81 -4.57 -34.35
N ASP A 291 3.44 -5.75 -34.83
CA ASP A 291 2.19 -5.96 -35.58
C ASP A 291 0.94 -5.64 -34.73
N HIS A 292 1.01 -5.86 -33.41
CA HIS A 292 -0.13 -5.72 -32.49
C HIS A 292 0.02 -4.56 -31.47
N ILE A 293 0.96 -3.63 -31.67
CA ILE A 293 1.31 -2.60 -30.67
C ILE A 293 0.12 -1.76 -30.17
N ASN A 294 -0.95 -1.65 -30.98
CA ASN A 294 -2.16 -0.90 -30.65
C ASN A 294 -3.22 -1.71 -29.89
N GLU A 295 -3.08 -3.02 -29.80
CA GLU A 295 -4.07 -3.97 -29.26
C GLU A 295 -3.63 -4.58 -27.93
N LEU A 296 -2.35 -4.46 -27.59
CA LEU A 296 -1.75 -5.11 -26.43
C LEU A 296 -2.11 -4.39 -25.11
N PRO A 297 -2.25 -5.13 -23.99
CA PRO A 297 -2.67 -4.59 -22.70
C PRO A 297 -1.54 -3.89 -21.93
N VAL A 298 -0.56 -3.34 -22.64
CA VAL A 298 0.66 -2.71 -22.13
C VAL A 298 0.85 -1.37 -22.86
N PRO A 299 1.30 -0.28 -22.19
CA PRO A 299 1.53 0.99 -22.86
C PRO A 299 2.47 0.87 -24.06
N LYS A 300 2.19 1.62 -25.14
CA LYS A 300 3.00 1.57 -26.37
C LYS A 300 4.45 1.93 -26.13
N GLU A 301 4.68 2.91 -25.26
CA GLU A 301 6.01 3.39 -24.89
C GLU A 301 6.82 2.28 -24.22
N GLN A 302 6.18 1.44 -23.40
CA GLN A 302 6.82 0.28 -22.78
C GLN A 302 7.17 -0.79 -23.83
N ILE A 303 6.27 -1.07 -24.77
CA ILE A 303 6.54 -2.03 -25.85
C ILE A 303 7.71 -1.54 -26.71
N GLN A 304 7.77 -0.24 -27.00
CA GLN A 304 8.89 0.37 -27.72
C GLN A 304 10.20 0.30 -26.94
N GLU A 305 10.18 0.50 -25.63
CA GLU A 305 11.35 0.31 -24.75
C GLU A 305 11.85 -1.14 -24.84
N LEU A 306 10.95 -2.13 -24.73
CA LEU A 306 11.29 -3.54 -24.86
C LEU A 306 11.92 -3.89 -26.21
N LEU A 307 11.38 -3.33 -27.31
CA LEU A 307 11.92 -3.55 -28.65
C LEU A 307 13.31 -2.93 -28.84
N LYS A 308 13.64 -1.83 -28.14
CA LYS A 308 14.96 -1.18 -28.21
C LYS A 308 16.04 -1.95 -27.48
N ASP A 309 15.73 -2.53 -26.31
CA ASP A 309 16.69 -3.31 -25.52
C ASP A 309 17.04 -4.65 -26.17
N ARG A 310 16.34 -5.01 -27.26
CA ARG A 310 16.48 -6.25 -28.02
C ARG A 310 17.16 -6.02 -29.37
N THR A 311 18.22 -5.21 -29.41
CA THR A 311 19.08 -5.08 -30.59
C THR A 311 19.66 -6.45 -30.96
N TRP A 312 19.19 -6.99 -32.09
CA TRP A 312 19.56 -8.26 -32.71
C TRP A 312 20.97 -8.23 -33.31
#